data_AF-A0A1Q6QZR0-F1
#
_entry.id   AF-A0A1Q6QZR0-F1
#
_cell.length_a   1.000
_cell.length_b   1.000
_cell.length_c   1.000
_cell.angle_alpha   90.00
_cell.angle_beta   90.00
_cell.angle_gamma   90.00
#
_symmetry.space_group_name_H-M   'P 1'
#
loop_
_entity.id
_entity.type
_entity.pdbx_description
1 polymer ?
#
loop_
_entity_poly.entity_id
_entity_poly.type
_entity_poly.pdbx_seq_one_letter_code
_entity_poly.pdbx_strand_id
1 'polypeptide(L)'
;MAIVHATTQSFEQEVLHADKPVLVDFWAAWCGPCRMLAPVVKVDVDAEPALAMQFGIESIPTLLVFRNGQLVNRSIGLVSQPEILRLMQ
;
A
#
# COMPACT_ATOMS: atom_id res chain seq x y z
N MET A 1 14.80 6.05 -4.23
CA MET A 1 14.14 4.81 -3.74
C MET A 1 13.34 4.25 -4.90
N ALA A 2 13.50 2.96 -5.21
CA ALA A 2 12.73 2.31 -6.26
C ALA A 2 11.32 1.97 -5.74
N ILE A 3 10.31 2.08 -6.59
CA ILE A 3 8.97 1.57 -6.31
C ILE A 3 9.07 0.04 -6.29
N VAL A 4 8.63 -0.57 -5.21
CA VAL A 4 8.59 -2.03 -5.08
C VAL A 4 7.19 -2.53 -5.41
N HIS A 5 7.09 -3.50 -6.31
CA HIS A 5 5.83 -4.18 -6.60
C HIS A 5 5.77 -5.44 -5.74
N ALA A 6 5.04 -5.37 -4.63
CA ALA A 6 4.94 -6.49 -3.70
C ALA A 6 3.91 -7.50 -4.21
N THR A 7 4.23 -8.77 -3.99
CA THR A 7 3.37 -9.93 -4.24
C THR A 7 3.05 -10.61 -2.92
N THR A 8 2.13 -11.57 -2.90
CA THR A 8 1.86 -12.39 -1.71
C THR A 8 3.15 -13.01 -1.14
N GLN A 9 4.11 -13.39 -1.99
CA GLN A 9 5.35 -14.04 -1.57
C GLN A 9 6.37 -13.05 -0.99
N SER A 10 6.41 -11.81 -1.49
CA SER A 10 7.38 -10.81 -1.04
C SER A 10 6.85 -9.90 0.07
N PHE A 11 5.54 -9.85 0.28
CA PHE A 11 4.89 -8.91 1.21
C PHE A 11 5.43 -9.02 2.64
N GLU A 12 5.63 -10.25 3.13
CA GLU A 12 6.16 -10.46 4.48
C GLU A 12 7.55 -9.83 4.65
N GLN A 13 8.42 -10.04 3.68
CA GLN A 13 9.79 -9.55 3.75
C GLN A 13 9.89 -8.04 3.49
N GLU A 14 9.09 -7.51 2.55
CA GLU A 14 9.16 -6.12 2.11
C GLU A 14 8.35 -5.16 2.99
N VAL A 15 7.28 -5.65 3.61
CA VAL A 15 6.33 -4.84 4.39
C VAL A 15 6.37 -5.19 5.88
N LEU A 16 6.25 -6.49 6.22
CA LEU A 16 6.07 -6.88 7.62
C LEU A 16 7.38 -6.87 8.41
N HIS A 17 8.49 -7.24 7.78
CA HIS A 17 9.82 -7.24 8.39
C HIS A 17 10.62 -5.94 8.17
N ALA A 18 9.98 -4.88 7.69
CA ALA A 18 10.64 -3.61 7.47
C ALA A 18 10.91 -2.86 8.79
N ASP A 19 12.14 -2.38 8.97
CA ASP A 19 12.56 -1.58 10.14
C ASP A 19 11.95 -0.16 10.16
N LYS A 20 11.40 0.28 9.04
CA LYS A 20 10.81 1.62 8.87
C LYS A 20 9.32 1.49 8.52
N PRO A 21 8.49 2.51 8.85
CA PRO A 21 7.11 2.51 8.42
C PRO A 21 6.98 2.40 6.90
N VAL A 22 6.15 1.46 6.43
CA VAL A 22 5.94 1.19 5.01
C VAL A 22 4.56 1.65 4.59
N LEU A 23 4.50 2.48 3.55
CA LEU A 23 3.27 2.88 2.88
C LEU A 23 3.04 1.95 1.67
N VAL A 24 1.95 1.19 1.73
CA VAL A 24 1.52 0.27 0.68
C VAL A 24 0.30 0.86 -0.03
N ASP A 25 0.36 0.94 -1.36
CA ASP A 25 -0.76 1.32 -2.23
C ASP A 25 -1.34 0.09 -2.93
N PHE A 26 -2.59 -0.21 -2.63
CA PHE A 26 -3.37 -1.20 -3.38
C PHE A 26 -3.99 -0.51 -4.59
N TRP A 27 -3.53 -0.90 -5.78
CA TRP A 27 -3.80 -0.22 -7.04
C TRP A 27 -4.13 -1.22 -8.15
N ALA A 28 -4.45 -0.71 -9.34
CA ALA A 28 -4.54 -1.48 -10.59
C ALA A 28 -4.27 -0.57 -11.80
N ALA A 29 -3.97 -1.15 -12.96
CA ALA A 29 -3.64 -0.40 -14.18
C ALA A 29 -4.76 0.56 -14.65
N TRP A 30 -6.02 0.18 -14.41
CA TRP A 30 -7.21 0.95 -14.74
C TRP A 30 -7.52 2.05 -13.71
N CYS A 31 -6.79 2.12 -12.60
CA CYS A 31 -6.94 3.17 -11.61
C CYS A 31 -6.20 4.44 -12.03
N GLY A 32 -6.93 5.38 -12.66
CA GLY A 32 -6.41 6.70 -13.00
C GLY A 32 -5.80 7.45 -11.79
N PRO A 33 -6.52 7.59 -10.66
CA PRO A 33 -6.02 8.29 -9.47
C PRO A 33 -4.74 7.69 -8.86
N CYS A 34 -4.56 6.37 -8.92
CA CYS A 34 -3.41 5.67 -8.34
C CYS A 34 -2.07 6.10 -8.99
N ARG A 35 -2.10 6.64 -10.21
CA ARG A 35 -0.88 7.11 -10.91
C ARG A 35 -0.28 8.38 -10.31
N MET A 36 -1.06 9.11 -9.51
CA MET A 36 -0.62 10.35 -8.86
C MET A 36 0.01 10.10 -7.48
N LEU A 37 -0.12 8.89 -6.95
CA LEU A 37 0.48 8.51 -5.68
C LEU A 37 1.93 8.06 -5.92
N ALA A 38 2.82 8.45 -5.00
CA ALA A 38 4.22 7.99 -4.97
C ALA A 38 4.48 7.09 -3.74
N PRO A 39 3.79 5.94 -3.63
CA PRO A 39 3.99 4.99 -2.53
C PRO A 39 5.33 4.28 -2.67
N VAL A 40 5.82 3.73 -1.55
CA VAL A 40 7.07 2.97 -1.52
C VAL A 40 6.84 1.55 -2.06
N VAL A 41 5.71 0.95 -1.71
CA VAL A 41 5.31 -0.40 -2.12
C VAL A 41 3.93 -0.36 -2.78
N LYS A 42 3.76 -1.10 -3.87
CA LYS A 42 2.51 -1.21 -4.63
C LYS A 42 2.08 -2.67 -4.71
N VAL A 43 0.81 -2.92 -4.43
CA VAL A 43 0.18 -4.24 -4.61
C VAL A 43 -0.89 -4.11 -5.68
N ASP A 44 -0.73 -4.84 -6.78
CA ASP A 44 -1.74 -4.86 -7.84
C ASP A 44 -2.89 -5.79 -7.42
N VAL A 45 -4.10 -5.25 -7.27
CA VAL A 45 -5.27 -6.03 -6.81
C VAL A 45 -5.78 -7.02 -7.86
N ASP A 46 -5.49 -6.81 -9.14
CA ASP A 46 -5.84 -7.75 -10.21
C ASP A 46 -4.87 -8.94 -10.23
N ALA A 47 -3.59 -8.69 -9.91
CA ALA A 47 -2.57 -9.74 -9.84
C ALA A 47 -2.57 -10.49 -8.50
N GLU A 48 -2.87 -9.81 -7.39
CA GLU A 48 -2.80 -10.34 -6.02
C GLU A 48 -4.17 -10.25 -5.29
N PRO A 49 -5.25 -10.85 -5.83
CA PRO A 49 -6.60 -10.70 -5.27
C PRO A 49 -6.71 -11.31 -3.87
N ALA A 50 -5.99 -12.40 -3.57
CA ALA A 50 -5.99 -13.03 -2.25
C ALA A 50 -5.39 -12.10 -1.18
N LEU A 51 -4.30 -11.40 -1.51
CA LEU A 51 -3.66 -10.43 -0.62
C LEU A 51 -4.55 -9.21 -0.40
N ALA A 52 -5.20 -8.72 -1.46
CA ALA A 52 -6.20 -7.65 -1.36
C ALA A 52 -7.38 -8.06 -0.45
N MET A 53 -7.89 -9.29 -0.59
CA MET A 53 -8.95 -9.83 0.27
C MET A 53 -8.50 -9.95 1.72
N GLN A 54 -7.27 -10.42 1.97
CA GLN A 54 -6.72 -10.56 3.33
C GLN A 54 -6.74 -9.23 4.10
N PHE A 55 -6.50 -8.11 3.42
CA PHE A 55 -6.55 -6.78 4.02
C PHE A 55 -7.90 -6.05 3.86
N GLY A 56 -8.93 -6.73 3.32
CA GLY A 56 -10.26 -6.17 3.13
C GLY A 56 -10.26 -4.96 2.21
N ILE A 57 -9.54 -5.04 1.08
CA ILE A 57 -9.48 -3.98 0.07
C ILE A 57 -10.68 -4.09 -0.86
N GLU A 58 -11.62 -3.16 -0.71
CA GLU A 58 -12.87 -3.12 -1.50
C GLU A 58 -12.87 -2.03 -2.57
N SER A 59 -11.92 -1.08 -2.49
CA SER A 59 -11.78 0.03 -3.42
C SER A 59 -10.33 0.45 -3.57
N ILE A 60 -10.01 1.03 -4.72
CA ILE A 60 -8.66 1.52 -5.04
C ILE A 60 -8.69 3.00 -5.45
N PRO A 61 -7.63 3.79 -5.15
CA PRO A 61 -6.48 3.41 -4.33
C PRO A 61 -6.86 3.20 -2.87
N THR A 62 -6.24 2.23 -2.20
CA THR A 62 -6.26 2.13 -0.72
C THR A 62 -4.83 2.13 -0.21
N LEU A 63 -4.54 3.03 0.72
CA LEU A 63 -3.25 3.16 1.36
C LEU A 63 -3.26 2.50 2.73
N LEU A 64 -2.33 1.57 2.95
CA LEU A 64 -2.08 0.97 4.26
C LEU A 64 -0.70 1.39 4.77
N VAL A 65 -0.59 1.66 6.06
CA VAL A 65 0.69 1.93 6.71
C VAL A 65 1.00 0.80 7.68
N PHE A 66 2.16 0.20 7.50
CA PHE A 66 2.68 -0.84 8.39
C PHE A 66 3.84 -0.29 9.21
N ARG A 67 3.89 -0.65 10.49
CA ARG A 67 5.02 -0.37 11.39
C ARG A 67 5.27 -1.60 12.26
N ASN A 68 6.50 -2.10 12.25
CA ASN A 68 6.90 -3.29 12.99
C ASN A 68 5.98 -4.50 12.71
N GLY A 69 5.63 -4.72 11.44
CA GLY A 69 4.73 -5.79 11.03
C GLY A 69 3.24 -5.59 11.33
N GLN A 70 2.85 -4.46 11.92
CA GLN A 70 1.46 -4.18 12.28
C GLN A 70 0.85 -3.10 11.38
N LEU A 71 -0.41 -3.29 10.99
CA LEU A 71 -1.20 -2.25 10.32
C LEU A 71 -1.54 -1.14 11.33
N VAL A 72 -1.00 0.05 11.12
CA VAL A 72 -1.16 1.20 12.05
C VAL A 72 -2.06 2.29 11.50
N ASN A 73 -2.18 2.45 10.18
CA ASN A 73 -3.08 3.42 9.55
C ASN A 73 -3.65 2.88 8.23
N ARG A 74 -4.82 3.40 7.85
CA ARG A 74 -5.51 3.11 6.59
C ARG A 74 -6.14 4.38 6.04
N SER A 75 -6.05 4.58 4.73
CA SER A 75 -6.78 5.61 3.99
C SER A 75 -7.35 5.03 2.70
N ILE A 76 -8.58 5.41 2.36
CA ILE A 76 -9.26 4.97 1.16
C ILE A 76 -9.40 6.18 0.23
N GLY A 77 -9.05 5.98 -1.04
CA GLY A 77 -9.07 7.01 -2.06
C GLY A 77 -7.78 7.80 -2.17
N LEU A 78 -7.79 8.78 -3.08
CA LEU A 78 -6.66 9.65 -3.31
C LEU A 78 -6.55 10.66 -2.17
N VAL A 79 -5.35 10.76 -1.60
CA VAL A 79 -5.02 11.74 -0.56
C VAL A 79 -3.85 12.61 -0.96
N SER A 80 -3.78 13.80 -0.35
CA SER A 80 -2.69 14.75 -0.60
C SER A 80 -1.37 14.29 0.04
N GLN A 81 -0.23 14.76 -0.49
CA GLN A 81 1.08 14.44 0.11
C GLN A 81 1.21 14.81 1.61
N PRO A 82 0.73 15.98 2.08
CA PRO A 82 0.74 16.29 3.51
C PRO A 82 -0.07 15.30 4.35
N GLU A 83 -1.16 14.78 3.80
CA GLU A 83 -2.00 13.78 4.47
C GLU A 83 -1.32 12.41 4.51
N ILE A 84 -0.63 12.01 3.43
CA ILE A 84 0.23 10.82 3.44
C ILE A 84 1.30 10.93 4.54
N LEU A 85 1.94 12.08 4.68
CA LEU A 85 2.92 12.32 5.75
C LEU A 85 2.31 12.23 7.15
N ARG A 86 1.02 12.53 7.32
CA ARG A 86 0.30 12.33 8.60
C ARG A 86 0.01 10.87 8.88
N LEU A 87 -0.32 10.08 7.85
CA LEU A 87 -0.53 8.63 8.00
C LEU A 87 0.75 7.90 8.44
N MET A 88 1.92 8.44 8.11
CA MET A 88 3.22 7.84 8.44
C MET A 88 3.78 8.22 9.81
N GLN A 89 3.22 9.24 10.48
CA GLN A 89 3.62 9.68 11.83
C GLN A 89 3.15 8.68 12.89
#